data_AF-A0A1S9PKH2-F1
#
_entry.id   AF-A0A1S9PKH2-F1
#
_cell.length_a   1.000
_cell.length_b   1.000
_cell.length_c   1.000
_cell.angle_alpha   90.00
_cell.angle_beta   90.00
_cell.angle_gamma   90.00
#
_symmetry.space_group_name_H-M   'P 1'
#
loop_
_entity.id
_entity.type
_entity.pdbx_description
1 polymer ?
#
loop_
_entity_poly.entity_id
_entity_poly.type
_entity_poly.pdbx_seq_one_letter_code
_entity_poly.pdbx_strand_id
1 'polypeptide(L)'
;MRKHLTTYRVLLCFFLLCPFVTFGQTETTALLNKLNKARLQSNFKTDTASVILLNSLTEKYFYSSTDTAQLFVKEALALAKAQKFEKGVALSYNNTARVYYILGSYFPSLTAADDAMAVSQKIGYKTGIGAAYNNKGLIYLAQDRMHDAIYEFGKSLNYAQQLKDSAKLAANYFNIGLCYDEIKQVDKAFDYLKKGMVVAERTKNWHMYQMTLNRMGETYYHAKNYPQALKHYSQALNFKRYQDNWEKGFAYSGWGKLITNWADTTRPLIIPRRVWLFRLALMPAGMCNVPTIYWGKAMPPYTIIKMLTQTRCCRKSMPIVCSLHLKKLK
;
A
#
# COMPACT_ATOMS: atom_id res chain seq x y z
N MET A 1 2.99 -22.27 -57.10
CA MET A 1 3.79 -21.63 -56.02
C MET A 1 3.13 -20.42 -55.34
N ARG A 2 2.36 -19.54 -56.02
CA ARG A 2 1.77 -18.33 -55.36
C ARG A 2 0.64 -18.60 -54.33
N LYS A 3 -0.16 -19.66 -54.48
CA LYS A 3 -1.26 -19.97 -53.53
C LYS A 3 -0.79 -20.48 -52.15
N HIS A 4 0.42 -21.05 -52.06
CA HIS A 4 0.97 -21.54 -50.80
C HIS A 4 1.59 -20.42 -49.94
N LEU A 5 2.09 -19.33 -50.53
CA LEU A 5 2.62 -18.21 -49.76
C LEU A 5 1.54 -17.38 -49.05
N THR A 6 0.33 -17.33 -49.61
CA THR A 6 -0.80 -16.58 -49.02
C THR A 6 -1.38 -17.29 -47.80
N THR A 7 -1.48 -18.62 -47.80
CA THR A 7 -1.94 -19.38 -46.63
C THR A 7 -0.95 -19.32 -45.47
N TYR A 8 0.36 -19.35 -45.75
CA TYR A 8 1.38 -19.16 -44.71
C TYR A 8 1.37 -17.76 -44.10
N ARG A 9 1.13 -16.70 -44.89
CA ARG A 9 1.02 -15.31 -44.37
C ARG A 9 -0.21 -15.11 -43.49
N VAL A 10 -1.33 -15.75 -43.80
CA VAL A 10 -2.54 -15.68 -42.96
C VAL A 10 -2.35 -16.46 -41.65
N LEU A 11 -1.70 -17.63 -41.70
CA LEU A 11 -1.36 -18.42 -40.51
C LEU A 11 -0.32 -17.71 -39.60
N LEU A 12 0.67 -17.02 -40.18
CA LEU A 12 1.67 -16.26 -39.42
C LEU A 12 1.06 -15.03 -38.73
N CYS A 13 0.11 -14.35 -39.37
CA CYS A 13 -0.62 -13.23 -38.77
C CYS A 13 -1.56 -13.65 -37.64
N PHE A 14 -2.11 -14.87 -37.68
CA PHE A 14 -2.94 -15.41 -36.60
C PHE A 14 -2.12 -15.72 -35.33
N PHE A 15 -0.87 -16.15 -35.48
CA PHE A 15 0.04 -16.42 -34.37
C PHE A 15 0.64 -15.15 -33.73
N LEU A 16 0.72 -14.03 -34.47
CA LEU A 16 1.24 -12.75 -33.97
C LEU A 16 0.18 -11.86 -33.29
N LEU A 17 -1.10 -12.17 -33.44
CA LEU A 17 -2.23 -11.40 -32.89
C LEU A 17 -2.90 -12.03 -31.66
N CYS A 18 -2.54 -13.25 -31.28
CA CYS A 18 -2.89 -13.78 -29.97
C CYS A 18 -1.77 -13.42 -28.99
N PRO A 19 -1.94 -12.44 -28.09
CA PRO A 19 -1.07 -12.39 -26.93
C PRO A 19 -1.27 -13.73 -26.22
N PHE A 20 -0.26 -14.60 -26.27
CA PHE A 20 -0.11 -15.67 -25.30
C PHE A 20 0.01 -14.99 -23.95
N VAL A 21 -1.13 -14.72 -23.32
CA VAL A 21 -1.21 -14.37 -21.91
C VAL A 21 -0.79 -15.65 -21.20
N THR A 22 0.52 -15.79 -21.02
CA THR A 22 1.06 -16.73 -20.06
C THR A 22 0.56 -16.23 -18.71
N PHE A 23 -0.55 -16.82 -18.25
CA PHE A 23 -0.99 -16.65 -16.86
C PHE A 23 0.11 -17.24 -15.98
N GLY A 24 1.05 -16.39 -15.56
CA GLY A 24 1.93 -16.73 -14.45
C GLY A 24 1.03 -17.06 -13.26
N GLN A 25 1.17 -18.26 -12.70
CA GLN A 25 0.41 -18.64 -11.53
C GLN A 25 0.74 -17.66 -10.40
N THR A 26 -0.24 -16.85 -10.01
CA THR A 26 -0.12 -16.04 -8.80
C THR A 26 -0.18 -16.98 -7.60
N GLU A 27 0.47 -16.60 -6.49
CA GLU A 27 0.41 -17.36 -5.24
C GLU A 27 -1.04 -17.63 -4.80
N THR A 28 -1.96 -16.70 -5.07
CA THR A 28 -3.40 -16.86 -4.82
C THR A 28 -4.04 -17.95 -5.68
N THR A 29 -3.75 -17.98 -6.98
CA THR A 29 -4.24 -19.06 -7.87
C THR A 29 -3.68 -20.42 -7.47
N ALA A 30 -2.42 -20.49 -7.02
CA ALA A 30 -1.83 -21.72 -6.50
C ALA A 30 -2.53 -22.20 -5.21
N LEU A 31 -2.82 -21.30 -4.27
CA LEU A 31 -3.57 -21.63 -3.05
C LEU A 31 -5.01 -22.06 -3.35
N LEU A 32 -5.69 -21.39 -4.28
CA LEU A 32 -7.04 -21.75 -4.71
C LEU A 32 -7.07 -23.13 -5.38
N ASN A 33 -6.09 -23.41 -6.24
CA ASN A 33 -5.94 -24.73 -6.88
C ASN A 33 -5.68 -25.83 -5.85
N LYS A 34 -4.86 -25.56 -4.82
CA LYS A 34 -4.67 -26.48 -3.69
C LYS A 34 -5.97 -26.75 -2.94
N LEU A 35 -6.77 -25.71 -2.68
CA LEU A 35 -8.06 -25.85 -2.01
C LEU A 35 -9.04 -26.68 -2.85
N ASN A 36 -9.16 -26.37 -4.14
CA ASN A 36 -10.04 -27.10 -5.06
C ASN A 36 -9.63 -28.56 -5.20
N LYS A 37 -8.31 -28.83 -5.32
CA LYS A 37 -7.80 -30.20 -5.34
C LYS A 37 -8.13 -30.96 -4.07
N ALA A 38 -7.99 -30.31 -2.91
CA ALA A 38 -8.33 -30.94 -1.64
C ALA A 38 -9.83 -31.27 -1.56
N ARG A 39 -10.71 -30.34 -1.99
CA ARG A 39 -12.16 -30.54 -2.04
C ARG A 39 -12.63 -31.66 -2.98
N LEU A 40 -11.89 -31.95 -4.05
CA LEU A 40 -12.23 -32.98 -5.04
C LEU A 40 -11.91 -34.41 -4.58
N GLN A 41 -11.07 -34.58 -3.56
CA GLN A 41 -10.79 -35.90 -3.02
C GLN A 41 -11.99 -36.32 -2.15
N SER A 42 -12.69 -37.40 -2.53
CA SER A 42 -13.93 -37.89 -1.89
C SER A 42 -13.82 -38.23 -0.40
N ASN A 43 -12.59 -38.28 0.14
CA ASN A 43 -12.26 -38.34 1.56
C ASN A 43 -11.76 -36.98 2.08
N PHE A 44 -12.40 -35.86 1.72
CA PHE A 44 -12.19 -34.56 2.37
C PHE A 44 -12.74 -34.61 3.81
N LYS A 45 -12.16 -35.47 4.65
CA LYS A 45 -12.09 -35.23 6.08
C LYS A 45 -11.25 -33.98 6.21
N THR A 46 -11.97 -32.85 6.30
CA THR A 46 -11.45 -31.53 6.61
C THR A 46 -10.38 -31.67 7.67
N ASP A 47 -9.15 -31.51 7.25
CA ASP A 47 -7.96 -31.67 8.07
C ASP A 47 -7.54 -30.29 8.60
N THR A 48 -6.59 -30.31 9.55
CA THR A 48 -6.01 -29.07 10.07
C THR A 48 -5.30 -28.27 8.97
N ALA A 49 -4.86 -28.94 7.89
CA ALA A 49 -4.22 -28.30 6.74
C ALA A 49 -5.22 -27.43 5.95
N SER A 50 -6.45 -27.89 5.77
CA SER A 50 -7.53 -27.12 5.14
C SER A 50 -7.87 -25.86 5.93
N VAL A 51 -7.90 -25.94 7.26
CA VAL A 51 -8.10 -24.76 8.14
C VAL A 51 -6.98 -23.75 7.94
N ILE A 52 -5.72 -24.20 7.90
CA ILE A 52 -4.56 -23.32 7.67
C ILE A 52 -4.65 -22.69 6.27
N LEU A 53 -4.98 -23.48 5.25
CA LEU A 53 -5.08 -23.02 3.87
C LEU A 53 -6.16 -21.94 3.69
N LEU A 54 -7.35 -22.15 4.27
CA LEU A 54 -8.44 -21.16 4.24
C LEU A 54 -8.06 -19.86 4.95
N ASN A 55 -7.33 -19.94 6.07
CA ASN A 55 -6.79 -18.76 6.74
C ASN A 55 -5.74 -18.04 5.89
N SER A 56 -4.83 -18.76 5.23
CA SER A 56 -3.88 -18.15 4.31
C SER A 56 -4.56 -17.50 3.09
N LEU A 57 -5.62 -18.11 2.56
CA LEU A 57 -6.43 -17.51 1.51
C LEU A 57 -7.13 -16.23 1.98
N THR A 58 -7.70 -16.26 3.19
CA THR A 58 -8.30 -15.07 3.82
C THR A 58 -7.32 -13.90 3.82
N GLU A 59 -6.07 -14.14 4.24
CA GLU A 59 -5.05 -13.08 4.29
C GLU A 59 -4.74 -12.45 2.93
N LYS A 60 -4.83 -13.23 1.85
CA LYS A 60 -4.63 -12.72 0.48
C LYS A 60 -5.81 -11.89 -0.04
N TYR A 61 -7.01 -12.16 0.45
CA TYR A 61 -8.23 -11.50 0.01
C TYR A 61 -8.62 -10.28 0.85
N PHE A 62 -7.93 -10.00 1.97
CA PHE A 62 -8.20 -8.88 2.86
C PHE A 62 -8.52 -7.55 2.16
N TYR A 63 -7.66 -7.12 1.23
CA TYR A 63 -7.79 -5.82 0.56
C TYR A 63 -8.29 -5.90 -0.89
N SER A 64 -8.44 -7.11 -1.45
CA SER A 64 -8.87 -7.30 -2.83
C SER A 64 -10.34 -7.67 -2.95
N SER A 65 -10.84 -8.52 -2.05
CA SER A 65 -12.25 -8.91 -1.95
C SER A 65 -12.58 -9.30 -0.53
N THR A 66 -12.95 -8.31 0.29
CA THR A 66 -13.21 -8.52 1.72
C THR A 66 -14.40 -9.45 1.97
N ASP A 67 -15.39 -9.50 1.06
CA ASP A 67 -16.51 -10.44 1.14
C ASP A 67 -16.04 -11.89 0.98
N THR A 68 -15.11 -12.13 0.05
CA THR A 68 -14.49 -13.44 -0.13
C THR A 68 -13.65 -13.82 1.09
N ALA A 69 -12.91 -12.87 1.67
CA ALA A 69 -12.16 -13.09 2.91
C ALA A 69 -13.09 -13.47 4.08
N GLN A 70 -14.23 -12.78 4.23
CA GLN A 70 -15.25 -13.13 5.23
C GLN A 70 -15.75 -14.57 5.07
N LEU A 71 -16.00 -15.00 3.83
CA LEU A 71 -16.48 -16.35 3.56
C LEU A 71 -15.44 -17.40 3.97
N PHE A 72 -14.18 -17.23 3.55
CA PHE A 72 -13.11 -18.17 3.88
C PHE A 72 -12.81 -18.24 5.37
N VAL A 73 -12.80 -17.11 6.08
CA VAL A 73 -12.52 -17.12 7.53
C VAL A 73 -13.66 -17.76 8.32
N LYS A 74 -14.92 -17.57 7.88
CA LYS A 74 -16.09 -18.22 8.49
C LYS A 74 -16.03 -19.74 8.31
N GLU A 75 -15.70 -20.19 7.11
CA GLU A 75 -15.48 -21.62 6.82
C GLU A 75 -14.32 -22.18 7.66
N ALA A 76 -13.18 -21.48 7.71
CA ALA A 76 -12.02 -21.89 8.49
C ALA A 76 -12.34 -22.04 9.98
N LEU A 77 -13.08 -21.08 10.56
CA LEU A 77 -13.46 -21.10 11.97
C LEU A 77 -14.41 -22.27 12.29
N ALA A 78 -15.41 -22.51 11.44
CA ALA A 78 -16.35 -23.61 11.62
C ALA A 78 -15.63 -24.97 11.58
N LEU A 79 -14.73 -25.16 10.61
CA LEU A 79 -13.93 -26.36 10.49
C LEU A 79 -12.97 -26.55 11.66
N ALA A 80 -12.29 -25.49 12.10
CA ALA A 80 -11.40 -25.55 13.24
C ALA A 80 -12.13 -25.96 14.53
N LYS A 81 -13.34 -25.44 14.75
CA LYS A 81 -14.19 -25.81 15.90
C LYS A 81 -14.66 -27.25 15.82
N ALA A 82 -15.14 -27.70 14.66
CA ALA A 82 -15.59 -29.08 14.44
C ALA A 82 -14.47 -30.11 14.71
N GLN A 83 -13.24 -29.76 14.35
CA GLN A 83 -12.06 -30.59 14.58
C GLN A 83 -11.43 -30.44 15.97
N LYS A 84 -11.98 -29.57 16.83
CA LYS A 84 -11.36 -29.18 18.12
C LYS A 84 -9.90 -28.72 17.96
N PHE A 85 -9.56 -28.11 16.82
CA PHE A 85 -8.22 -27.62 16.52
C PHE A 85 -8.04 -26.20 17.07
N GLU A 86 -7.72 -26.10 18.36
CA GLU A 86 -7.67 -24.81 19.09
C GLU A 86 -6.72 -23.78 18.48
N LYS A 87 -5.55 -24.22 17.95
CA LYS A 87 -4.63 -23.32 17.24
C LYS A 87 -5.25 -22.75 15.97
N GLY A 88 -6.03 -23.55 15.23
CA GLY A 88 -6.79 -23.09 14.06
C GLY A 88 -7.91 -22.13 14.43
N VAL A 89 -8.59 -22.37 15.54
CA VAL A 89 -9.61 -21.47 16.09
C VAL A 89 -9.02 -20.11 16.41
N ALA A 90 -7.88 -20.07 17.13
CA ALA A 90 -7.18 -18.82 17.45
C ALA A 90 -6.68 -18.07 16.20
N LEU A 91 -6.21 -18.80 15.17
CA LEU A 91 -5.81 -18.20 13.90
C LEU A 91 -7.01 -17.58 13.18
N SER A 92 -8.12 -18.32 13.09
CA SER A 92 -9.34 -17.84 12.46
C SER A 92 -9.92 -16.63 13.16
N TYR A 93 -9.97 -16.60 14.49
CA TYR A 93 -10.43 -15.41 15.22
C TYR A 93 -9.55 -14.18 14.97
N ASN A 94 -8.22 -14.34 14.92
CA ASN A 94 -7.32 -13.24 14.56
C ASN A 94 -7.57 -12.71 13.15
N ASN A 95 -7.86 -13.60 12.20
CA ASN A 95 -8.22 -13.21 10.84
C ASN A 95 -9.61 -12.57 10.78
N THR A 96 -10.59 -13.06 11.55
CA THR A 96 -11.91 -12.46 11.69
C THR A 96 -11.82 -11.04 12.24
N ALA A 97 -10.99 -10.81 13.26
CA ALA A 97 -10.72 -9.49 13.79
C ALA A 97 -10.20 -8.56 12.69
N ARG A 98 -9.22 -9.02 11.91
CA ARG A 98 -8.64 -8.23 10.81
C ARG A 98 -9.63 -7.95 9.68
N VAL A 99 -10.49 -8.91 9.33
CA VAL A 99 -11.56 -8.70 8.35
C VAL A 99 -12.53 -7.62 8.82
N TYR A 100 -13.03 -7.71 10.06
CA TYR A 100 -13.93 -6.70 10.61
C TYR A 100 -13.27 -5.32 10.73
N TYR A 101 -11.97 -5.27 11.04
CA TYR A 101 -11.21 -4.01 11.04
C TYR A 101 -11.22 -3.35 9.65
N ILE A 102 -10.98 -4.13 8.58
CA ILE A 102 -10.99 -3.62 7.20
C ILE A 102 -12.38 -3.10 6.80
N LEU A 103 -13.45 -3.74 7.29
CA LEU A 103 -14.83 -3.30 7.07
C LEU A 103 -15.22 -2.07 7.91
N GLY A 104 -14.36 -1.61 8.82
CA GLY A 104 -14.67 -0.52 9.77
C GLY A 104 -15.55 -0.96 10.96
N SER A 105 -15.84 -2.25 11.09
CA SER A 105 -16.64 -2.82 12.17
C SER A 105 -15.80 -3.07 13.42
N TYR A 106 -15.41 -2.00 14.11
CA TYR A 106 -14.41 -2.06 15.20
C TYR A 106 -14.85 -2.86 16.43
N PHE A 107 -16.13 -2.82 16.81
CA PHE A 107 -16.61 -3.57 17.98
C PHE A 107 -16.58 -5.10 17.78
N PRO A 108 -17.14 -5.65 16.68
CA PRO A 108 -16.94 -7.07 16.35
C PRO A 108 -15.47 -7.45 16.15
N SER A 109 -14.66 -6.52 15.64
CA SER A 109 -13.22 -6.73 15.47
C SER A 109 -12.50 -6.92 16.83
N LEU A 110 -12.79 -6.07 17.82
CA LEU A 110 -12.24 -6.19 19.18
C LEU A 110 -12.68 -7.51 19.82
N THR A 111 -13.96 -7.85 19.71
CA THR A 111 -14.50 -9.10 20.25
C THR A 111 -13.77 -10.32 19.68
N ALA A 112 -13.56 -10.35 18.36
CA ALA A 112 -12.81 -11.43 17.73
C ALA A 112 -11.32 -11.45 18.14
N ALA A 113 -10.71 -10.29 18.40
CA ALA A 113 -9.34 -10.23 18.91
C ALA A 113 -9.25 -10.75 20.36
N ASP A 114 -10.26 -10.47 21.19
CA ASP A 114 -10.38 -11.01 22.55
C ASP A 114 -10.59 -12.54 22.54
N ASP A 115 -11.47 -13.05 21.69
CA ASP A 115 -11.66 -14.49 21.49
C ASP A 115 -10.36 -15.17 21.06
N ALA A 116 -9.64 -14.57 20.10
CA ALA A 116 -8.34 -15.08 19.65
C ALA A 116 -7.32 -15.11 20.80
N MET A 117 -7.32 -14.08 21.64
CA MET A 117 -6.43 -13.95 22.80
C MET A 117 -6.74 -15.01 23.85
N ALA A 118 -8.00 -15.19 24.22
CA ALA A 118 -8.44 -16.16 25.22
C ALA A 118 -8.06 -17.60 24.81
N VAL A 119 -8.34 -17.98 23.56
CA VAL A 119 -7.96 -19.31 23.04
C VAL A 119 -6.44 -19.45 23.00
N SER A 120 -5.72 -18.43 22.52
CA SER A 120 -4.26 -18.48 22.42
C SER A 120 -3.57 -18.57 23.80
N GLN A 121 -4.10 -17.90 24.82
CA GLN A 121 -3.60 -17.98 26.19
C GLN A 121 -3.81 -19.38 26.77
N LYS A 122 -5.01 -19.95 26.60
CA LYS A 122 -5.34 -21.31 27.06
C LYS A 122 -4.33 -22.35 26.57
N ILE A 123 -3.89 -22.24 25.32
CA ILE A 123 -2.99 -23.22 24.68
C ILE A 123 -1.51 -22.78 24.63
N GLY A 124 -1.17 -21.63 25.24
CA GLY A 124 0.20 -21.07 25.19
C GLY A 124 0.68 -20.65 23.79
N TYR A 125 -0.23 -20.37 22.85
CA TYR A 125 0.10 -20.01 21.47
C TYR A 125 0.54 -18.54 21.33
N LYS A 126 1.81 -18.28 21.67
CA LYS A 126 2.44 -16.94 21.67
C LYS A 126 2.24 -16.16 20.37
N THR A 127 2.32 -16.81 19.20
CA THR A 127 2.12 -16.16 17.89
C THR A 127 0.69 -15.62 17.74
N GLY A 128 -0.31 -16.34 18.25
CA GLY A 128 -1.71 -15.91 18.25
C GLY A 128 -1.97 -14.75 19.22
N ILE A 129 -1.32 -14.76 20.39
CA ILE A 129 -1.40 -13.66 21.36
C ILE A 129 -0.81 -12.37 20.77
N GLY A 130 0.39 -12.44 20.18
CA GLY A 130 1.03 -11.29 19.55
C GLY A 130 0.22 -10.72 18.39
N ALA A 131 -0.46 -11.58 17.61
CA ALA A 131 -1.36 -11.15 16.54
C ALA A 131 -2.61 -10.44 17.09
N ALA A 132 -3.21 -10.94 18.17
CA ALA A 132 -4.38 -10.32 18.81
C ALA A 132 -4.05 -8.91 19.33
N TYR A 133 -2.88 -8.74 19.97
CA TYR A 133 -2.40 -7.42 20.38
C TYR A 133 -2.20 -6.46 19.20
N ASN A 134 -1.61 -6.92 18.10
CA ASN A 134 -1.48 -6.09 16.90
C ASN A 134 -2.84 -5.68 16.32
N ASN A 135 -3.81 -6.61 16.29
CA ASN A 135 -5.16 -6.32 15.81
C ASN A 135 -5.84 -5.25 16.68
N LYS A 136 -5.75 -5.36 18.01
CA LYS A 136 -6.25 -4.31 18.93
C LYS A 136 -5.57 -2.97 18.68
N GLY A 137 -4.25 -2.96 18.50
CA GLY A 137 -3.49 -1.76 18.16
C GLY A 137 -3.99 -1.09 16.88
N LEU A 138 -4.26 -1.87 15.82
CA LEU A 138 -4.83 -1.35 14.57
C LEU A 138 -6.23 -0.75 14.79
N ILE A 139 -7.06 -1.40 15.58
CA ILE A 139 -8.42 -0.91 15.88
C ILE A 139 -8.36 0.42 16.66
N TYR A 140 -7.51 0.51 17.69
CA TYR A 140 -7.35 1.75 18.44
C TYR A 140 -6.73 2.87 17.61
N LEU A 141 -5.79 2.54 16.71
CA LEU A 141 -5.26 3.50 15.75
C LEU A 141 -6.39 4.07 14.86
N ALA A 142 -7.28 3.23 14.33
CA ALA A 142 -8.40 3.70 13.51
C ALA A 142 -9.48 4.47 14.29
N GLN A 143 -9.49 4.35 15.62
CA GLN A 143 -10.35 5.12 16.51
C GLN A 143 -9.70 6.41 17.03
N ASP A 144 -8.55 6.81 16.48
CA ASP A 144 -7.73 7.94 16.94
C ASP A 144 -7.22 7.82 18.40
N ARG A 145 -7.26 6.61 18.97
CA ARG A 145 -6.79 6.31 20.33
C ARG A 145 -5.31 5.95 20.33
N MET A 146 -4.47 6.92 19.99
CA MET A 146 -3.05 6.70 19.72
C MET A 146 -2.27 6.12 20.90
N HIS A 147 -2.56 6.54 22.13
CA HIS A 147 -1.88 6.01 23.32
C HIS A 147 -2.22 4.53 23.57
N ASP A 148 -3.48 4.15 23.40
CA ASP A 148 -3.91 2.75 23.52
C ASP A 148 -3.32 1.91 22.39
N ALA A 149 -3.28 2.44 21.17
CA ALA A 149 -2.66 1.79 20.03
C ALA A 149 -1.16 1.52 20.27
N ILE A 150 -0.40 2.52 20.75
CA ILE A 150 1.02 2.37 21.11
C ILE A 150 1.20 1.30 22.17
N TYR A 151 0.34 1.26 23.19
CA TYR A 151 0.40 0.27 24.25
C TYR A 151 0.20 -1.16 23.71
N GLU A 152 -0.82 -1.38 22.88
CA GLU A 152 -1.11 -2.71 22.32
C GLU A 152 -0.07 -3.14 21.27
N PHE A 153 0.41 -2.23 20.41
CA PHE A 153 1.54 -2.52 19.52
C PHE A 153 2.82 -2.81 20.30
N GLY A 154 3.05 -2.14 21.43
CA GLY A 154 4.19 -2.42 22.32
C GLY A 154 4.16 -3.84 22.87
N LYS A 155 2.97 -4.35 23.26
CA LYS A 155 2.81 -5.76 23.65
C LYS A 155 3.06 -6.70 22.49
N SER A 156 2.50 -6.41 21.31
CA SER A 156 2.74 -7.23 20.10
C SER A 156 4.23 -7.28 19.73
N LEU A 157 4.92 -6.14 19.82
CA LEU A 157 6.35 -6.01 19.59
C LEU A 157 7.16 -6.91 20.53
N ASN A 158 6.81 -6.97 21.82
CA ASN A 158 7.47 -7.85 22.78
C ASN A 158 7.32 -9.34 22.38
N TYR A 159 6.14 -9.77 21.95
CA TYR A 159 5.96 -11.14 21.43
C TYR A 159 6.75 -11.38 20.14
N ALA A 160 6.80 -10.43 19.22
CA ALA A 160 7.62 -10.53 18.02
C ALA A 160 9.12 -10.70 18.34
N GLN A 161 9.62 -10.00 19.37
CA GLN A 161 11.00 -10.17 19.86
C GLN A 161 11.23 -11.57 20.44
N GLN A 162 10.35 -12.04 21.31
CA GLN A 162 10.44 -13.39 21.90
C GLN A 162 10.43 -14.48 20.83
N LEU A 163 9.63 -14.30 19.78
CA LEU A 163 9.49 -15.25 18.67
C LEU A 163 10.57 -15.10 17.60
N LYS A 164 11.44 -14.07 17.70
CA LYS A 164 12.40 -13.68 16.66
C LYS A 164 11.75 -13.45 15.29
N ASP A 165 10.48 -13.04 15.28
CA ASP A 165 9.70 -12.76 14.07
C ASP A 165 10.03 -11.36 13.57
N SER A 166 11.04 -11.30 12.69
CA SER A 166 11.56 -10.03 12.18
C SER A 166 10.53 -9.28 11.32
N ALA A 167 9.62 -9.98 10.65
CA ALA A 167 8.59 -9.34 9.84
C ALA A 167 7.58 -8.60 10.72
N LYS A 168 7.08 -9.25 11.78
CA LYS A 168 6.19 -8.61 12.76
C LYS A 168 6.90 -7.54 13.59
N LEU A 169 8.19 -7.72 13.84
CA LEU A 169 9.01 -6.72 14.54
C LEU A 169 9.05 -5.41 13.74
N ALA A 170 9.35 -5.48 12.43
CA ALA A 170 9.37 -4.31 11.56
C ALA A 170 7.98 -3.64 11.46
N ALA A 171 6.91 -4.44 11.31
CA ALA A 171 5.54 -3.92 11.22
C ALA A 171 5.10 -3.20 12.49
N ASN A 172 5.39 -3.74 13.68
CA ASN A 172 5.05 -3.09 14.95
C ASN A 172 5.85 -1.80 15.17
N TYR A 173 7.15 -1.78 14.84
CA TYR A 173 7.93 -0.55 14.87
C TYR A 173 7.33 0.53 13.96
N PHE A 174 6.93 0.14 12.74
CA PHE A 174 6.28 1.05 11.80
C PHE A 174 4.96 1.60 12.36
N ASN A 175 4.09 0.75 12.90
CA ASN A 175 2.80 1.15 13.45
C ASN A 175 2.95 2.08 14.67
N ILE A 176 3.90 1.81 15.56
CA ILE A 176 4.20 2.70 16.69
C ILE A 176 4.73 4.05 16.19
N GLY A 177 5.62 4.03 15.19
CA GLY A 177 6.13 5.25 14.55
C GLY A 177 5.00 6.10 13.95
N LEU A 178 4.04 5.47 13.28
CA LEU A 178 2.84 6.12 12.77
C LEU A 178 2.02 6.77 13.89
N CYS A 179 1.77 6.06 15.00
CA CYS A 179 1.02 6.62 16.13
C CYS A 179 1.72 7.87 16.72
N TYR A 180 3.05 7.84 16.82
CA TYR A 180 3.82 8.99 17.33
C TYR A 180 3.77 10.20 16.38
N ASP A 181 3.73 9.99 15.06
CA ASP A 181 3.55 11.05 14.06
C ASP A 181 2.16 11.70 14.20
N GLU A 182 1.12 10.90 14.40
CA GLU A 182 -0.25 11.41 14.59
C GLU A 182 -0.36 12.32 15.82
N ILE A 183 0.26 11.93 16.95
CA ILE A 183 0.33 12.78 18.17
C ILE A 183 1.46 13.82 18.15
N LYS A 184 2.05 14.09 16.98
CA LYS A 184 3.08 15.13 16.75
C LYS A 184 4.35 14.99 17.57
N GLN A 185 4.67 13.77 18.04
CA GLN A 185 5.95 13.43 18.65
C GLN A 185 6.95 12.95 17.59
N VAL A 186 7.37 13.90 16.75
CA VAL A 186 8.16 13.68 15.53
C VAL A 186 9.46 12.88 15.80
N ASP A 187 10.20 13.21 16.86
CA ASP A 187 11.46 12.53 17.17
C ASP A 187 11.26 11.04 17.49
N LYS A 188 10.20 10.72 18.26
CA LYS A 188 9.85 9.33 18.57
C LYS A 188 9.35 8.60 17.33
N ALA A 189 8.56 9.27 16.48
CA ALA A 189 8.12 8.70 15.22
C ALA A 189 9.33 8.25 14.38
N PHE A 190 10.33 9.11 14.21
CA PHE A 190 11.55 8.76 13.48
C PHE A 190 12.38 7.66 14.12
N ASP A 191 12.52 7.64 15.45
CA ASP A 191 13.24 6.56 16.14
C ASP A 191 12.62 5.19 15.85
N TYR A 192 11.29 5.07 16.00
CA TYR A 192 10.56 3.83 15.73
C TYR A 192 10.56 3.46 14.25
N LEU A 193 10.32 4.41 13.35
CA LEU A 193 10.39 4.16 11.89
C LEU A 193 11.79 3.67 11.48
N LYS A 194 12.86 4.29 12.00
CA LYS A 194 14.24 3.88 11.70
C LYS A 194 14.55 2.47 12.22
N LYS A 195 14.07 2.10 13.40
CA LYS A 195 14.18 0.72 13.93
C LYS A 195 13.50 -0.28 13.00
N GLY A 196 12.28 0.00 12.54
CA GLY A 196 11.56 -0.83 11.58
C GLY A 196 12.29 -0.95 10.24
N MET A 197 12.82 0.16 9.73
CA MET A 197 13.58 0.23 8.48
C MET A 197 14.85 -0.65 8.51
N VAL A 198 15.61 -0.61 9.60
CA VAL A 198 16.82 -1.44 9.78
C VAL A 198 16.47 -2.93 9.77
N VAL A 199 15.38 -3.32 10.43
CA VAL A 199 14.91 -4.71 10.41
C VAL A 199 14.49 -5.11 8.99
N ALA A 200 13.70 -4.28 8.32
CA ALA A 200 13.23 -4.52 6.95
C ALA A 200 14.38 -4.67 5.95
N GLU A 201 15.44 -3.85 6.07
CA GLU A 201 16.63 -3.95 5.24
C GLU A 201 17.37 -5.28 5.46
N ARG A 202 17.61 -5.66 6.73
CA ARG A 202 18.29 -6.92 7.09
C ARG A 202 17.55 -8.15 6.57
N THR A 203 16.22 -8.14 6.62
CA THR A 203 15.39 -9.24 6.12
C THR A 203 15.05 -9.14 4.64
N LYS A 204 15.58 -8.13 3.93
CA LYS A 204 15.24 -7.85 2.52
C LYS A 204 13.73 -7.68 2.29
N ASN A 205 12.99 -7.21 3.30
CA ASN A 205 11.58 -6.83 3.16
C ASN A 205 11.51 -5.44 2.52
N TRP A 206 11.72 -5.42 1.21
CA TRP A 206 11.83 -4.19 0.43
C TRP A 206 10.51 -3.40 0.34
N HIS A 207 9.37 -4.07 0.47
CA HIS A 207 8.07 -3.42 0.60
C HIS A 207 7.99 -2.56 1.87
N MET A 208 8.24 -3.16 3.04
CA MET A 208 8.23 -2.46 4.32
C MET A 208 9.26 -1.33 4.35
N TYR A 209 10.44 -1.53 3.75
CA TYR A 209 11.47 -0.50 3.65
C TYR A 209 10.98 0.73 2.85
N GLN A 210 10.39 0.52 1.66
CA GLN A 210 9.86 1.61 0.83
C GLN A 210 8.67 2.31 1.51
N MET A 211 7.76 1.54 2.13
CA MET A 211 6.64 2.07 2.90
C MET A 211 7.13 2.95 4.06
N THR A 212 8.22 2.56 4.72
CA THR A 212 8.85 3.36 5.80
C THR A 212 9.45 4.66 5.27
N LEU A 213 10.10 4.65 4.10
CA LEU A 213 10.57 5.89 3.44
C LEU A 213 9.42 6.86 3.17
N ASN A 214 8.30 6.34 2.66
CA ASN A 214 7.10 7.11 2.41
C ASN A 214 6.52 7.73 3.69
N ARG A 215 6.45 6.97 4.78
CA ARG A 215 6.03 7.51 6.08
C ARG A 215 6.99 8.54 6.62
N MET A 216 8.29 8.33 6.56
CA MET A 216 9.25 9.35 6.97
C MET A 216 9.08 10.65 6.17
N GLY A 217 8.79 10.55 4.87
CA GLY A 217 8.44 11.70 4.04
C GLY A 217 7.21 12.45 4.53
N GLU A 218 6.14 11.72 4.87
CA GLU A 218 4.91 12.30 5.44
C GLU A 218 5.14 12.94 6.81
N THR A 219 5.91 12.28 7.69
CA THR A 219 6.26 12.82 9.01
C THR A 219 7.06 14.12 8.89
N TYR A 220 8.04 14.20 7.98
CA TYR A 220 8.75 15.46 7.70
C TYR A 220 7.81 16.53 7.14
N TYR A 221 6.85 16.14 6.30
CA TYR A 221 5.86 17.05 5.76
C TYR A 221 4.94 17.62 6.87
N HIS A 222 4.46 16.78 7.80
CA HIS A 222 3.71 17.21 8.99
C HIS A 222 4.54 18.15 9.87
N ALA A 223 5.84 17.89 10.00
CA ALA A 223 6.79 18.76 10.70
C ALA A 223 7.17 20.04 9.92
N LYS A 224 6.56 20.30 8.76
CA LYS A 224 6.84 21.43 7.84
C LYS A 224 8.28 21.47 7.33
N ASN A 225 9.03 20.37 7.42
CA ASN A 225 10.35 20.23 6.83
C ASN A 225 10.25 19.69 5.41
N TYR A 226 9.76 20.54 4.51
CA TYR A 226 9.49 20.18 3.11
C TYR A 226 10.73 19.68 2.33
N PRO A 227 11.96 20.21 2.53
CA PRO A 227 13.14 19.66 1.88
C PRO A 227 13.42 18.19 2.24
N GLN A 228 13.30 17.83 3.52
CA GLN A 228 13.49 16.44 3.94
C GLN A 228 12.33 15.54 3.47
N ALA A 229 11.10 16.04 3.50
CA ALA A 229 9.95 15.31 2.96
C ALA A 229 10.17 14.96 1.48
N LEU A 230 10.57 15.96 0.66
CA LEU A 230 10.87 15.76 -0.75
C LEU A 230 11.95 14.70 -0.95
N LYS A 231 13.03 14.75 -0.16
CA LYS A 231 14.12 13.79 -0.23
C LYS A 231 13.61 12.35 -0.01
N HIS A 232 12.81 12.12 1.01
CA HIS A 232 12.32 10.78 1.34
C HIS A 232 11.31 10.25 0.31
N TYR A 233 10.38 11.07 -0.16
CA TYR A 233 9.50 10.65 -1.26
C TYR A 233 10.28 10.38 -2.56
N SER A 234 11.31 11.16 -2.85
CA SER A 234 12.19 10.93 -4.01
C SER A 234 12.97 9.62 -3.88
N GLN A 235 13.45 9.29 -2.68
CA GLN A 235 14.09 8.01 -2.40
C GLN A 235 13.12 6.85 -2.59
N ALA A 236 11.88 6.98 -2.11
CA ALA A 236 10.84 5.98 -2.31
C ALA A 236 10.55 5.76 -3.80
N LEU A 237 10.35 6.83 -4.60
CA LEU A 237 10.11 6.72 -6.05
C LEU A 237 11.26 6.06 -6.82
N ASN A 238 12.50 6.35 -6.44
CA ASN A 238 13.69 5.85 -7.11
C ASN A 238 14.19 4.49 -6.57
N PHE A 239 13.46 3.87 -5.64
CA PHE A 239 13.90 2.65 -4.97
C PHE A 239 13.80 1.41 -5.87
N LYS A 240 14.86 1.05 -6.58
CA LYS A 240 14.85 -0.01 -7.61
C LYS A 240 14.56 -1.42 -7.10
N ARG A 241 14.81 -1.73 -5.83
CA ARG A 241 14.70 -3.10 -5.29
C ARG A 241 13.25 -3.56 -5.11
N TYR A 242 12.31 -2.63 -5.07
CA TYR A 242 10.89 -2.92 -4.98
C TYR A 242 10.07 -1.84 -5.66
N GLN A 243 9.13 -2.25 -6.49
CA GLN A 243 8.42 -1.36 -7.40
C GLN A 243 6.94 -1.73 -7.37
N ASP A 244 6.21 -1.07 -6.48
CA ASP A 244 4.77 -1.25 -6.36
C ASP A 244 4.02 0.06 -6.70
N ASN A 245 2.85 -0.09 -7.30
CA ASN A 245 2.06 1.06 -7.76
C ASN A 245 1.45 1.83 -6.58
N TRP A 246 1.11 1.16 -5.48
CA TRP A 246 0.58 1.78 -4.28
C TRP A 246 1.62 2.70 -3.64
N GLU A 247 2.83 2.19 -3.40
CA GLU A 247 3.89 2.97 -2.77
C GLU A 247 4.37 4.13 -3.65
N LYS A 248 4.41 3.95 -4.97
CA LYS A 248 4.65 5.06 -5.90
C LYS A 248 3.51 6.08 -5.87
N GLY A 249 2.26 5.62 -5.84
CA GLY A 249 1.09 6.47 -5.73
C GLY A 249 1.17 7.36 -4.49
N PHE A 250 1.45 6.76 -3.33
CA PHE A 250 1.65 7.48 -2.07
C PHE A 250 2.74 8.55 -2.19
N ALA A 251 3.91 8.19 -2.73
CA ALA A 251 5.02 9.13 -2.90
C ALA A 251 4.66 10.29 -3.85
N TYR A 252 3.92 10.00 -4.94
CA TYR A 252 3.44 11.03 -5.87
C TYR A 252 2.39 11.94 -5.22
N SER A 253 1.49 11.41 -4.39
CA SER A 253 0.55 12.21 -3.60
C SER A 253 1.28 13.12 -2.62
N GLY A 254 2.32 12.61 -1.94
CA GLY A 254 3.20 13.40 -1.07
C GLY A 254 3.91 14.54 -1.82
N TRP A 255 4.45 14.26 -3.00
CA TRP A 255 4.97 15.28 -3.91
C TRP A 255 3.91 16.33 -4.29
N GLY A 256 2.67 15.90 -4.58
CA GLY A 256 1.55 16.78 -4.86
C GLY A 256 1.29 17.77 -3.71
N LYS A 257 1.20 17.26 -2.47
CA LYS A 257 1.05 18.07 -1.24
C LYS A 257 2.21 19.04 -1.04
N LEU A 258 3.44 18.62 -1.32
CA LEU A 258 4.61 19.48 -1.23
C LEU A 258 4.55 20.64 -2.22
N ILE A 259 4.16 20.38 -3.47
CA ILE A 259 4.07 21.42 -4.49
C ILE A 259 3.00 22.46 -4.15
N THR A 260 1.89 22.06 -3.54
CA THR A 260 0.84 23.01 -3.12
C THR A 260 1.26 23.84 -1.91
N ASN A 261 1.95 23.23 -0.93
CA ASN A 261 2.13 23.85 0.39
C ASN A 261 3.53 24.39 0.64
N TRP A 262 4.55 23.88 -0.06
CA TRP A 262 5.92 24.40 0.05
C TRP A 262 6.08 25.67 -0.78
N ALA A 263 5.40 25.78 -1.93
CA ALA A 263 5.36 26.93 -2.84
C ALA A 263 6.55 27.90 -2.72
N ASP A 264 7.77 27.36 -2.77
CA ASP A 264 8.98 28.17 -2.80
C ASP A 264 9.10 28.72 -4.21
N THR A 265 8.65 29.96 -4.39
CA THR A 265 8.64 30.68 -5.68
C THR A 265 10.05 30.90 -6.24
N THR A 266 11.10 30.56 -5.49
CA THR A 266 12.48 30.83 -5.86
C THR A 266 13.19 29.66 -6.58
N ARG A 267 12.64 28.44 -6.54
CA ARG A 267 13.28 27.25 -7.16
C ARG A 267 12.35 26.51 -8.11
N PRO A 268 12.72 26.29 -9.38
CA PRO A 268 11.93 25.48 -10.29
C PRO A 268 11.95 24.02 -9.81
N LEU A 269 10.81 23.53 -9.33
CA LEU A 269 10.61 22.13 -9.01
C LEU A 269 10.52 21.33 -10.32
N ILE A 270 11.37 20.31 -10.49
CA ILE A 270 11.24 19.34 -11.57
C ILE A 270 10.13 18.38 -11.17
N ILE A 271 8.92 18.62 -11.66
CA ILE A 271 7.73 17.85 -11.32
C ILE A 271 7.58 16.69 -12.32
N PRO A 272 7.50 15.42 -11.88
CA PRO A 272 7.16 14.32 -12.76
C PRO A 272 5.80 14.57 -13.44
N ARG A 273 5.70 14.32 -14.76
CA ARG A 273 4.49 14.58 -15.56
C ARG A 273 3.20 14.07 -14.89
N ARG A 274 3.25 12.91 -14.24
CA ARG A 274 2.11 12.31 -13.52
C ARG A 274 1.64 13.14 -12.32
N VAL A 275 2.56 13.73 -11.56
CA VAL A 275 2.24 14.61 -10.41
C VAL A 275 1.64 15.92 -10.89
N TRP A 276 2.15 16.47 -12.00
CA TRP A 276 1.62 17.70 -12.57
C TRP A 276 0.19 17.52 -13.10
N LEU A 277 -0.09 16.41 -13.78
CA LEU A 277 -1.45 16.06 -14.23
C LEU A 277 -2.42 15.91 -13.03
N PHE A 278 -1.96 15.29 -11.94
CA PHE A 278 -2.74 15.16 -10.72
C PHE A 278 -3.02 16.52 -10.06
N ARG A 279 -2.04 17.42 -10.04
CA ARG A 279 -2.22 18.81 -9.57
C ARG A 279 -3.26 19.57 -10.40
N LEU A 280 -3.20 19.48 -11.72
CA LEU A 280 -4.18 20.13 -12.61
C LEU A 280 -5.61 19.64 -12.34
N ALA A 281 -5.79 18.34 -12.09
CA ALA A 281 -7.09 17.76 -11.82
C ALA A 281 -7.69 18.21 -10.46
N LEU A 282 -6.85 18.62 -9.51
CA LEU A 282 -7.26 19.08 -8.18
C LEU A 282 -7.38 20.60 -8.04
N MET A 283 -7.09 21.37 -9.09
CA MET A 283 -7.23 22.83 -9.07
C MET A 283 -8.70 23.24 -9.22
N PRO A 284 -9.26 24.06 -8.33
CA PRO A 284 -10.60 24.61 -8.50
C PRO A 284 -10.69 25.43 -9.80
N ALA A 285 -11.79 25.29 -10.54
CA ALA A 285 -12.06 26.10 -11.71
C ALA A 285 -12.09 27.59 -11.31
N GLY A 286 -11.15 28.40 -11.83
CA GLY A 286 -11.11 29.85 -11.60
C GLY A 286 -9.79 30.43 -11.07
N MET A 287 -8.79 29.62 -10.73
CA MET A 287 -7.44 30.13 -10.43
C MET A 287 -6.69 30.50 -11.71
N CYS A 288 -6.94 31.69 -12.26
CA CYS A 288 -6.30 32.22 -13.47
C CYS A 288 -4.87 32.78 -13.28
N ASN A 289 -4.29 32.72 -12.08
CA ASN A 289 -2.90 33.13 -11.85
C ASN A 289 -1.92 31.97 -12.03
N VAL A 290 -1.93 31.34 -13.21
CA VAL A 290 -0.94 30.32 -13.59
C VAL A 290 0.05 30.95 -14.59
N PRO A 291 1.37 30.85 -14.36
CA PRO A 291 2.35 31.35 -15.32
C PRO A 291 2.27 30.57 -16.64
N THR A 292 2.26 31.30 -17.75
CA THR A 292 2.20 30.82 -19.14
C THR A 292 3.37 29.87 -19.46
N ILE A 293 3.10 28.68 -19.99
CA ILE A 293 4.13 27.73 -20.45
C ILE A 293 4.10 27.64 -21.98
N TYR A 294 5.25 27.85 -22.64
CA TYR A 294 5.46 27.62 -24.07
C TYR A 294 5.74 26.14 -24.35
N TRP A 295 5.13 25.59 -25.41
CA TRP A 295 5.35 24.22 -25.89
C TRP A 295 6.48 24.16 -26.93
N GLY A 296 7.46 23.28 -26.72
CA GLY A 296 8.48 22.87 -27.71
C GLY A 296 8.55 21.35 -27.82
N LYS A 297 8.59 20.82 -29.04
CA LYS A 297 8.49 19.39 -29.38
C LYS A 297 9.66 18.52 -28.86
N ALA A 298 9.36 17.22 -28.70
CA ALA A 298 10.19 16.07 -28.31
C ALA A 298 10.43 15.90 -26.79
N MET A 299 9.69 14.95 -26.18
CA MET A 299 9.55 14.76 -24.72
C MET A 299 10.42 13.61 -24.16
N PRO A 300 11.38 13.89 -23.26
CA PRO A 300 11.96 12.91 -22.33
C PRO A 300 11.18 12.82 -20.99
N PRO A 301 11.38 11.76 -20.16
CA PRO A 301 10.57 11.48 -18.96
C PRO A 301 10.73 12.48 -17.80
N TYR A 302 11.71 13.37 -17.86
CA TYR A 302 11.91 14.46 -16.91
C TYR A 302 11.71 15.79 -17.64
N THR A 303 10.56 16.42 -17.46
CA THR A 303 10.27 17.73 -18.06
C THR A 303 10.66 18.83 -17.08
N ILE A 304 11.58 19.71 -17.48
CA ILE A 304 11.92 20.93 -16.73
C ILE A 304 10.78 21.94 -16.97
N ILE A 305 10.01 22.26 -15.92
CA ILE A 305 9.04 23.36 -15.97
C ILE A 305 9.64 24.55 -15.21
N LYS A 306 10.03 25.59 -15.95
CA LYS A 306 10.44 26.87 -15.38
C LYS A 306 9.18 27.69 -15.08
N MET A 307 8.78 27.80 -13.81
CA MET A 307 7.75 28.76 -13.42
C MET A 307 8.36 30.17 -13.47
N LEU A 308 8.00 30.94 -14.51
CA LEU A 308 8.31 32.37 -14.58
C LEU A 308 7.06 33.16 -14.20
N THR A 309 7.07 33.83 -13.05
CA THR A 309 6.03 34.80 -12.69
C THR A 309 6.26 36.10 -13.48
N GLN A 310 5.44 36.38 -14.49
CA GLN A 310 5.17 37.75 -14.90
C GLN A 310 3.78 38.14 -14.43
N THR A 311 3.74 38.93 -13.38
CA THR A 311 2.55 39.67 -12.95
C THR A 311 2.25 40.75 -14.01
N ARG A 312 1.27 40.50 -14.88
CA ARG A 312 0.52 41.57 -15.55
C ARG A 312 -0.98 41.30 -15.43
N CYS A 313 -1.65 42.19 -14.71
CA CYS A 313 -3.09 42.30 -14.58
C CYS A 313 -3.78 42.22 -15.94
N CYS A 314 -4.68 41.26 -16.14
CA CYS A 314 -5.65 41.30 -17.24
C CYS A 314 -7.00 41.78 -16.71
N ARG A 315 -7.27 43.08 -16.88
CA ARG A 315 -8.63 43.61 -17.03
C ARG A 315 -9.14 43.24 -18.43
N LYS A 316 -10.40 42.81 -18.51
CA LYS A 316 -11.31 42.73 -19.68
C LYS A 316 -11.20 41.53 -20.65
N SER A 317 -12.14 40.59 -20.47
CA SER A 317 -13.10 40.08 -21.48
C SER A 317 -12.74 40.13 -22.99
N MET A 318 -12.45 38.98 -23.61
CA MET A 318 -13.02 38.45 -24.89
C MET A 318 -12.21 37.24 -25.46
N PRO A 319 -12.76 36.43 -26.39
CA PRO A 319 -12.46 35.00 -26.53
C PRO A 319 -11.20 34.71 -27.36
N ILE A 320 -10.53 33.59 -27.01
CA ILE A 320 -9.29 33.15 -27.65
C ILE A 320 -9.60 32.50 -29.00
N VAL A 321 -9.28 33.20 -30.09
CA VAL A 321 -9.01 32.60 -31.41
C VAL A 321 -7.53 32.25 -31.44
N CYS A 322 -7.21 30.96 -31.62
CA CYS A 322 -5.84 30.48 -31.79
C CYS A 322 -5.30 30.88 -33.18
N SER A 323 -4.35 31.79 -33.25
CA SER A 323 -3.48 31.97 -34.42
C SER A 323 -2.03 31.63 -34.06
N LEU A 324 -1.44 30.72 -34.84
CA LEU A 324 -0.05 30.27 -34.72
C LEU A 324 0.86 31.30 -35.41
N HIS A 325 1.87 31.84 -34.71
CA HIS A 325 2.99 32.54 -35.34
C HIS A 325 4.31 31.91 -34.89
N LEU A 326 5.00 31.28 -35.84
CA LEU A 326 6.32 30.68 -35.67
C LEU A 326 7.40 31.74 -35.90
N LYS A 327 8.15 32.11 -34.85
CA LYS A 327 9.47 32.75 -35.01
C LYS A 327 10.56 31.75 -34.62
N LYS A 328 11.43 31.42 -35.57
CA LYS A 328 12.72 30.73 -35.34
C LYS A 328 13.58 31.64 -34.46
N LEU A 329 14.03 31.13 -33.31
CA LEU A 329 15.18 31.71 -32.60
C LEU A 329 16.43 30.95 -33.04
N LYS A 330 17.48 31.70 -33.38
CA LYS A 330 18.80 31.21 -33.80
C LYS A 330 19.53 30.52 -32.65
#